data_AF-A0A1G1GZP4-F1
#
_entry.id   AF-A0A1G1GZP4-F1
#
_cell.length_a   1.000
_cell.length_b   1.000
_cell.length_c   1.000
_cell.angle_alpha   90.00
_cell.angle_beta   90.00
_cell.angle_gamma   90.00
#
_symmetry.space_group_name_H-M   'P 1'
#
loop_
_entity.id
_entity.type
_entity.pdbx_description
1 polymer ?
#
loop_
_entity_poly.entity_id
_entity_poly.type
_entity_poly.pdbx_seq_one_letter_code
_entity_poly.pdbx_strand_id
1 'polypeptide(L)'
;MESNKLKKMMKKIEDVLAAASFAEEGESESARLLLREGRRVLLALKQGRIDAKTVKYAVNSAKRIGADLDILFVSSSEGQADPLLEELESGLTAEGVTYRLIRKQGCLKEAVIDYTNREKEILFAVVESPESLDADCRKKDSMLSELWQKLKCPLVVVMDQA
;
A
#
# COMPACT_ATOMS: atom_id res chain seq x y z
N MET A 1 1.49 29.14 0.31
CA MET A 1 1.86 27.80 -0.19
C MET A 1 3.36 27.49 0.00
N GLU A 2 4.25 28.49 0.02
CA GLU A 2 5.71 28.32 0.22
C GLU A 2 6.11 27.90 1.64
N SER A 3 5.45 28.41 2.68
CA SER A 3 5.77 28.08 4.09
C SER A 3 5.68 26.58 4.41
N ASN A 4 4.72 25.85 3.83
CA ASN A 4 4.59 24.40 4.04
C ASN A 4 5.70 23.59 3.35
N LYS A 5 6.22 24.07 2.21
CA LYS A 5 7.37 23.42 1.55
C LYS A 5 8.63 23.60 2.38
N LEU A 6 8.84 24.80 2.93
CA LEU A 6 9.99 25.10 3.78
C LEU A 6 9.99 24.23 5.04
N LYS A 7 8.84 24.13 5.74
CA LYS A 7 8.67 23.25 6.90
C LYS A 7 8.97 21.78 6.58
N LYS A 8 8.50 21.28 5.42
CA LYS A 8 8.76 19.91 5.00
C LYS A 8 10.22 19.66 4.66
N MET A 9 10.93 20.65 4.11
CA MET A 9 12.37 20.56 3.88
C MET A 9 13.17 20.57 5.18
N MET A 10 12.80 21.42 6.14
CA MET A 10 13.44 21.47 7.46
C MET A 10 13.28 20.14 8.21
N LYS A 11 12.07 19.59 8.24
CA LYS A 11 11.82 18.27 8.85
C LYS A 11 12.69 17.17 8.23
N LYS A 12 12.81 17.12 6.90
CA LYS A 12 13.67 16.14 6.22
C LYS A 12 15.15 16.26 6.59
N ILE A 13 15.64 17.49 6.82
CA ILE A 13 17.03 17.71 7.25
C ILE A 13 17.20 17.20 8.69
N GLU A 14 16.26 17.49 9.57
CA GLU A 14 16.24 16.99 10.94
C GLU A 14 16.23 15.45 10.99
N ASP A 15 15.38 14.81 10.18
CA ASP A 15 15.27 13.34 10.11
C ASP A 15 16.60 12.70 9.64
N VAL A 16 17.29 13.31 8.68
CA VAL A 16 18.60 12.84 8.18
C VAL A 16 19.70 12.99 9.24
N LEU A 17 19.74 14.13 9.93
CA LEU A 17 20.73 14.36 10.98
C LEU A 17 20.51 13.41 12.17
N ALA A 18 19.25 13.23 12.58
CA ALA A 18 18.91 12.26 13.62
C ALA A 18 19.31 10.84 13.20
N ALA A 19 19.00 10.43 11.96
CA ALA A 19 19.40 9.13 11.45
C ALA A 19 20.92 8.93 11.42
N ALA A 20 21.69 9.97 11.08
CA ALA A 20 23.15 9.92 11.12
C ALA A 20 23.67 9.71 12.56
N SER A 21 23.15 10.46 13.54
CA SER A 21 23.50 10.26 14.95
C SER A 21 23.24 8.83 15.44
N PHE A 22 22.07 8.27 15.13
CA PHE A 22 21.75 6.87 15.48
C PHE A 22 22.71 5.88 14.81
N ALA A 23 23.10 6.11 13.56
CA ALA A 23 24.04 5.24 12.86
C ALA A 23 25.46 5.29 13.48
N GLU A 24 25.91 6.46 13.92
CA GLU A 24 27.21 6.65 14.58
C GLU A 24 27.28 5.96 15.95
N GLU A 25 26.17 5.91 16.68
CA GLU A 25 26.05 5.18 17.95
C GLU A 25 25.84 3.67 17.77
N GLY A 26 25.86 3.18 16.51
CA GLY A 26 25.67 1.76 16.18
C GLY A 26 24.21 1.31 16.12
N GLU A 27 23.25 2.23 16.27
CA GLU A 27 21.82 1.98 16.17
C GLU A 27 21.30 2.05 14.72
N SER A 28 21.81 1.16 13.86
CA SER A 28 21.50 1.17 12.43
C SER A 28 20.01 0.97 12.10
N GLU A 29 19.25 0.28 12.95
CA GLU A 29 17.81 0.07 12.75
C GLU A 29 16.99 1.33 13.08
N SER A 30 17.32 2.05 14.17
CA SER A 30 16.72 3.34 14.52
C SER A 30 16.96 4.39 13.43
N ALA A 31 18.20 4.44 12.91
CA ALA A 31 18.57 5.31 11.79
C ALA A 31 17.73 5.02 10.53
N ARG A 32 17.51 3.74 10.22
CA ARG A 32 16.66 3.33 9.09
C ARG A 32 15.20 3.71 9.29
N LEU A 33 14.67 3.55 10.50
CA LEU A 33 13.27 3.89 10.81
C LEU A 33 12.99 5.38 10.60
N LEU A 34 13.91 6.27 10.98
CA LEU A 34 13.79 7.71 10.72
C LEU A 34 13.78 8.06 9.23
N LEU A 35 14.57 7.34 8.43
CA LEU A 35 14.62 7.53 6.97
C LEU A 35 13.50 6.79 6.22
N ARG A 36 12.74 5.91 6.89
CA ARG A 36 11.65 5.13 6.28
C ARG A 36 10.38 5.95 6.02
N GLU A 37 10.29 7.19 6.50
CA GLU A 37 9.16 8.07 6.19
C GLU A 37 9.00 8.18 4.66
N GLY A 38 8.02 7.45 4.11
CA GLY A 38 7.59 7.59 2.73
C GLY A 38 7.89 6.43 1.77
N ARG A 39 8.16 5.21 2.24
CA ARG A 39 8.22 4.04 1.35
C ARG A 39 7.13 3.05 1.71
N ARG A 40 6.13 2.92 0.83
CA ARG A 40 4.97 2.06 1.07
C ARG A 40 4.71 1.10 -0.07
N VAL A 41 4.32 -0.12 0.26
CA VAL A 41 3.72 -1.07 -0.68
C VAL A 41 2.21 -0.97 -0.52
N LEU A 42 1.49 -0.82 -1.63
CA LEU A 42 0.03 -0.82 -1.60
C LEU A 42 -0.48 -2.23 -1.85
N LEU A 43 -1.25 -2.79 -0.92
CA LEU A 43 -2.03 -4.01 -1.10
C LEU A 43 -3.50 -3.64 -1.32
N ALA A 44 -4.06 -4.02 -2.46
CA ALA A 44 -5.43 -3.71 -2.82
C ALA A 44 -6.31 -4.96 -2.72
N LEU A 45 -7.37 -4.89 -1.92
CA LEU A 45 -8.24 -6.01 -1.55
C LEU A 45 -9.71 -5.65 -1.77
N LYS A 46 -10.51 -6.66 -2.11
CA LYS A 46 -11.96 -6.54 -2.25
C LYS A 46 -12.65 -7.35 -1.15
N GLN A 47 -13.76 -6.84 -0.62
CA GLN A 47 -14.57 -7.55 0.37
C GLN A 47 -14.97 -8.95 -0.13
N GLY A 48 -14.88 -9.93 0.76
CA GLY A 48 -15.20 -11.33 0.47
C GLY A 48 -14.19 -12.04 -0.44
N ARG A 49 -13.10 -11.36 -0.85
CA ARG A 49 -12.05 -11.91 -1.69
C ARG A 49 -10.68 -11.40 -1.26
N ILE A 50 -10.05 -12.15 -0.36
CA ILE A 50 -8.67 -11.93 0.08
C ILE A 50 -7.87 -13.18 -0.26
N ASP A 51 -7.06 -13.10 -1.33
CA ASP A 51 -6.15 -14.17 -1.70
C ASP A 51 -4.90 -14.17 -0.80
N ALA A 52 -4.66 -15.29 -0.13
CA ALA A 52 -3.54 -15.47 0.78
C ALA A 52 -2.18 -15.33 0.08
N LYS A 53 -2.06 -15.71 -1.21
CA LYS A 53 -0.80 -15.57 -1.95
C LYS A 53 -0.48 -14.10 -2.20
N THR A 54 -1.49 -13.32 -2.58
CA THR A 54 -1.41 -11.87 -2.81
C THR A 54 -1.00 -11.13 -1.55
N VAL A 55 -1.66 -11.45 -0.42
CA VAL A 55 -1.27 -10.94 0.91
C VAL A 55 0.19 -11.29 1.22
N LYS A 56 0.54 -12.58 1.14
CA LYS A 56 1.89 -13.07 1.45
C LYS A 56 2.95 -12.41 0.59
N TYR A 57 2.66 -12.18 -0.70
CA TYR A 57 3.56 -11.48 -1.60
C TYR A 57 3.79 -10.03 -1.16
N ALA A 58 2.71 -9.29 -0.89
CA ALA A 58 2.80 -7.88 -0.47
C ALA A 58 3.57 -7.73 0.85
N VAL A 59 3.24 -8.55 1.85
CA VAL A 59 3.90 -8.55 3.16
C VAL A 59 5.40 -8.88 3.04
N ASN A 60 5.75 -9.97 2.35
CA ASN A 60 7.16 -10.35 2.20
C ASN A 60 7.94 -9.28 1.44
N SER A 61 7.33 -8.67 0.43
CA SER A 61 7.98 -7.62 -0.34
C SER A 61 8.23 -6.38 0.52
N ALA A 62 7.22 -5.93 1.28
CA ALA A 62 7.32 -4.81 2.20
C ALA A 62 8.45 -5.03 3.25
N LYS A 63 8.46 -6.21 3.89
CA LYS A 63 9.50 -6.58 4.87
C LYS A 63 10.90 -6.57 4.27
N ARG A 64 11.09 -7.19 3.10
CA ARG A 64 12.41 -7.32 2.44
C ARG A 64 13.00 -5.97 2.04
N ILE A 65 12.17 -5.04 1.61
CA ILE A 65 12.63 -3.71 1.15
C ILE A 65 12.58 -2.64 2.25
N GLY A 66 12.13 -3.01 3.45
CA GLY A 66 11.95 -2.10 4.58
C GLY A 66 10.91 -1.01 4.34
N ALA A 67 9.78 -1.36 3.72
CA ALA A 67 8.65 -0.46 3.47
C ALA A 67 7.45 -0.79 4.38
N ASP A 68 6.63 0.22 4.68
CA ASP A 68 5.34 0.02 5.35
C ASP A 68 4.31 -0.53 4.36
N LEU A 69 3.21 -1.08 4.89
CA LEU A 69 2.10 -1.58 4.09
C LEU A 69 0.91 -0.60 4.13
N ASP A 70 0.41 -0.18 2.98
CA ASP A 70 -0.92 0.41 2.87
C ASP A 70 -1.90 -0.66 2.37
N ILE A 71 -3.01 -0.86 3.10
CA ILE A 71 -4.04 -1.83 2.72
C ILE A 71 -5.26 -1.04 2.26
N LEU A 72 -5.53 -1.06 0.96
CA LEU A 72 -6.73 -0.48 0.39
C LEU A 72 -7.80 -1.56 0.29
N PHE A 73 -8.78 -1.52 1.18
CA PHE A 73 -9.88 -2.46 1.24
C PHE A 73 -11.15 -1.81 0.69
N VAL A 74 -11.71 -2.40 -0.37
CA VAL A 74 -12.92 -1.91 -1.03
C VAL A 74 -14.11 -2.81 -0.72
N SER A 75 -15.12 -2.23 -0.08
CA SER A 75 -16.37 -2.88 0.29
C SER A 75 -17.54 -2.43 -0.57
N SER A 76 -18.57 -3.27 -0.64
CA SER A 76 -19.83 -2.95 -1.33
C SER A 76 -20.75 -2.07 -0.47
N SER A 77 -20.57 -2.08 0.85
CA SER A 77 -21.37 -1.33 1.82
C SER A 77 -20.52 -0.79 2.99
N GLU A 78 -20.96 0.29 3.63
CA GLU A 78 -20.27 0.87 4.80
C GLU A 78 -20.47 0.03 6.07
N GLY A 79 -19.41 -0.11 6.86
CA GLY A 79 -19.49 -0.64 8.22
C GLY A 79 -19.65 -2.16 8.33
N GLN A 80 -19.60 -2.89 7.22
CA GLN A 80 -19.66 -4.35 7.27
C GLN A 80 -18.29 -4.91 7.70
N ALA A 81 -18.28 -5.65 8.80
CA ALA A 81 -17.11 -6.42 9.21
C ALA A 81 -16.81 -7.50 8.16
N ASP A 82 -15.52 -7.66 7.82
CA ASP A 82 -15.05 -8.73 6.95
C ASP A 82 -14.13 -9.63 7.79
N PRO A 83 -14.56 -10.86 8.12
CA PRO A 83 -13.76 -11.77 8.94
C PRO A 83 -12.38 -12.06 8.35
N LEU A 84 -12.24 -12.08 7.03
CA LEU A 84 -10.95 -12.31 6.36
C LEU A 84 -10.01 -11.12 6.57
N LEU A 85 -10.56 -9.91 6.62
CA LEU A 85 -9.78 -8.71 6.91
C LEU A 85 -9.32 -8.69 8.37
N GLU A 86 -10.17 -9.11 9.32
CA GLU A 86 -9.80 -9.21 10.74
C GLU A 86 -8.71 -10.25 10.97
N GLU A 87 -8.79 -11.40 10.28
CA GLU A 87 -7.75 -12.44 10.30
C GLU A 87 -6.43 -11.90 9.74
N LEU A 88 -6.49 -11.17 8.62
CA LEU A 88 -5.34 -10.50 8.03
C LEU A 88 -4.70 -9.50 9.02
N GLU A 89 -5.48 -8.59 9.60
CA GLU A 89 -4.98 -7.60 10.55
C GLU A 89 -4.31 -8.28 11.76
N SER A 90 -4.92 -9.32 12.31
CA SER A 90 -4.36 -10.12 13.40
C SER A 90 -3.02 -10.76 13.01
N GLY A 91 -2.93 -11.32 11.79
CA GLY A 91 -1.69 -11.89 11.26
C GLY A 91 -0.58 -10.86 11.08
N LEU A 92 -0.91 -9.67 10.57
CA LEU A 92 0.05 -8.58 10.40
C LEU A 92 0.60 -8.07 11.74
N THR A 93 -0.27 -7.93 12.75
CA THR A 93 0.15 -7.55 14.10
C THR A 93 1.07 -8.61 14.71
N ALA A 94 0.75 -9.90 14.57
CA ALA A 94 1.58 -10.99 15.08
C ALA A 94 2.97 -11.03 14.40
N GLU A 95 3.05 -10.64 13.13
CA GLU A 95 4.32 -10.56 12.39
C GLU A 95 5.10 -9.25 12.59
N GLY A 96 4.58 -8.30 13.37
CA GLY A 96 5.20 -6.99 13.59
C GLY A 96 5.26 -6.12 12.33
N VAL A 97 4.32 -6.29 11.40
CA VAL A 97 4.27 -5.52 10.15
C VAL A 97 3.53 -4.21 10.38
N THR A 98 4.20 -3.09 10.20
CA THR A 98 3.56 -1.77 10.23
C THR A 98 2.65 -1.61 9.01
N TYR A 99 1.36 -1.35 9.26
CA TYR A 99 0.39 -1.14 8.20
C TYR A 99 -0.56 0.03 8.49
N ARG A 100 -1.16 0.57 7.42
CA ARG A 100 -2.29 1.50 7.47
C ARG A 100 -3.45 0.91 6.67
N LEU A 101 -4.61 0.78 7.30
CA LEU A 101 -5.83 0.34 6.64
C LEU A 101 -6.62 1.53 6.07
N ILE A 102 -7.03 1.43 4.82
CA ILE A 102 -7.81 2.43 4.09
C ILE A 102 -9.06 1.75 3.54
N ARG A 103 -10.22 2.08 4.13
CA ARG A 103 -11.50 1.57 3.67
C ARG A 103 -12.11 2.49 2.61
N LYS A 104 -12.59 1.90 1.53
CA LYS A 104 -13.25 2.59 0.41
C LYS A 104 -14.46 1.79 -0.07
N GLN A 105 -15.31 2.45 -0.84
CA GLN A 105 -16.43 1.81 -1.53
C GLN A 105 -16.27 1.96 -3.04
N GLY A 106 -16.92 1.07 -3.78
CA GLY A 106 -17.03 1.14 -5.25
C GLY A 106 -16.05 0.22 -5.98
N CYS A 107 -15.52 0.69 -7.12
CA CYS A 107 -14.64 -0.09 -7.98
C CYS A 107 -13.20 -0.09 -7.43
N LEU A 108 -12.66 -1.29 -7.17
CA LEU A 108 -11.31 -1.46 -6.61
C LEU A 108 -10.24 -0.77 -7.46
N LYS A 109 -10.35 -0.89 -8.78
CA LYS A 109 -9.44 -0.29 -9.74
C LYS A 109 -9.40 1.24 -9.67
N GLU A 110 -10.57 1.89 -9.63
CA GLU A 110 -10.65 3.36 -9.50
C GLU A 110 -10.06 3.78 -8.15
N ALA A 111 -10.36 3.05 -7.08
CA ALA A 111 -9.78 3.32 -5.76
C ALA A 111 -8.24 3.22 -5.75
N VAL A 112 -7.66 2.21 -6.41
CA VAL A 112 -6.20 2.06 -6.53
C VAL A 112 -5.57 3.24 -7.29
N ILE A 113 -6.17 3.63 -8.41
CA ILE A 113 -5.67 4.74 -9.24
C ILE A 113 -5.75 6.06 -8.47
N ASP A 114 -6.88 6.34 -7.82
CA ASP A 114 -7.07 7.56 -7.04
C ASP A 114 -6.09 7.63 -5.87
N TYR A 115 -5.88 6.50 -5.20
CA TYR A 115 -4.97 6.41 -4.07
C TYR A 115 -3.52 6.66 -4.48
N THR A 116 -3.04 5.94 -5.49
CA THR A 116 -1.66 6.06 -6.01
C THR A 116 -1.39 7.40 -6.69
N ASN A 117 -2.42 8.09 -7.19
CA ASN A 117 -2.28 9.46 -7.70
C ASN A 117 -2.13 10.50 -6.59
N ARG A 118 -2.74 10.25 -5.41
CA ARG A 118 -2.69 11.15 -4.26
C ARG A 118 -1.43 10.93 -3.41
N GLU A 119 -1.13 9.66 -3.12
CA GLU A 119 0.02 9.26 -2.29
C GLU A 119 1.27 9.12 -3.17
N LYS A 120 2.29 9.95 -2.92
CA LYS A 120 3.50 10.02 -3.77
C LYS A 120 4.56 8.98 -3.41
N GLU A 121 4.30 8.19 -2.39
CA GLU A 121 5.28 7.39 -1.66
C GLU A 121 4.99 5.87 -1.77
N ILE A 122 4.15 5.51 -2.74
CA ILE A 122 3.85 4.13 -3.10
C ILE A 122 4.92 3.62 -4.06
N LEU A 123 5.68 2.61 -3.64
CA LEU A 123 6.73 1.97 -4.44
C LEU A 123 6.14 1.12 -5.56
N PHE A 124 5.08 0.38 -5.27
CA PHE A 124 4.29 -0.40 -6.22
C PHE A 124 2.96 -0.82 -5.57
N ALA A 125 1.98 -1.12 -6.41
CA ALA A 125 0.70 -1.67 -6.01
C ALA A 125 0.65 -3.18 -6.28
N VAL A 126 0.08 -3.95 -5.35
CA VAL A 126 -0.12 -5.39 -5.45
C VAL A 126 -1.62 -5.65 -5.51
N VAL A 127 -2.05 -6.36 -6.56
CA VAL A 127 -3.44 -6.78 -6.78
C VAL A 127 -3.47 -8.28 -7.09
N GLU A 128 -4.61 -8.91 -6.77
CA GLU A 128 -4.93 -10.25 -7.28
C GLU A 128 -5.22 -10.19 -8.80
N SER A 129 -5.10 -11.31 -9.51
CA SER A 129 -5.36 -11.45 -10.95
C SER A 129 -6.64 -10.73 -11.43
N PRO A 130 -6.60 -9.99 -12.56
CA PRO A 130 -7.68 -9.12 -13.04
C PRO A 130 -9.00 -9.79 -13.40
N GLU A 131 -9.05 -11.11 -13.65
CA GLU A 131 -10.34 -11.83 -13.81
C GLU A 131 -11.26 -11.63 -12.58
N SER A 132 -10.69 -11.21 -11.45
CA SER A 132 -11.38 -10.86 -10.20
C SER A 132 -11.78 -9.40 -10.03
N LEU A 133 -11.15 -8.48 -10.76
CA LEU A 133 -11.12 -7.05 -10.44
C LEU A 133 -12.23 -6.26 -11.15
N ASP A 134 -12.78 -6.81 -12.23
CA ASP A 134 -13.65 -6.08 -13.16
C ASP A 134 -15.15 -6.21 -12.87
N ALA A 135 -15.55 -7.10 -11.95
CA ALA A 135 -16.97 -7.44 -11.71
C ALA A 135 -17.87 -6.25 -11.28
N ASP A 136 -17.30 -5.17 -10.74
CA ASP A 136 -18.08 -4.05 -10.17
C ASP A 136 -17.84 -2.71 -10.90
N CYS A 137 -17.02 -2.70 -11.95
CA CYS A 137 -16.64 -1.46 -12.62
C CYS A 137 -17.60 -1.18 -13.78
N ARG A 138 -18.29 -0.02 -13.75
CA ARG A 138 -19.33 0.34 -14.74
C ARG A 138 -18.82 0.60 -16.17
N LYS A 139 -17.51 0.49 -16.42
CA LYS A 139 -16.85 0.87 -17.69
C LYS A 139 -16.32 -0.38 -18.40
N LYS A 140 -16.47 -0.45 -19.73
CA LYS A 140 -16.04 -1.58 -20.58
C LYS A 140 -14.53 -1.85 -20.49
N ASP A 141 -14.14 -3.12 -20.50
CA ASP A 141 -12.77 -3.66 -20.41
C ASP A 141 -11.71 -2.95 -21.26
N SER A 142 -12.04 -2.50 -22.47
CA SER A 142 -11.08 -1.83 -23.35
C SER A 142 -10.55 -0.51 -22.78
N MET A 143 -11.36 0.20 -21.99
CA MET A 143 -10.97 1.44 -21.31
C MET A 143 -10.18 1.17 -20.02
N LEU A 144 -10.24 -0.08 -19.53
CA LEU A 144 -9.69 -0.47 -18.24
C LEU A 144 -8.20 -0.83 -18.37
N SER A 145 -7.75 -1.48 -19.44
CA SER A 145 -6.31 -1.65 -19.72
C SER A 145 -5.58 -0.31 -19.80
N GLU A 146 -6.24 0.71 -20.35
CA GLU A 146 -5.74 2.09 -20.42
C GLU A 146 -5.68 2.79 -19.05
N LEU A 147 -6.53 2.40 -18.11
CA LEU A 147 -6.53 2.99 -16.76
C LEU A 147 -5.33 2.55 -15.93
N TRP A 148 -4.85 1.31 -16.10
CA TRP A 148 -3.60 0.89 -15.47
C TRP A 148 -2.38 1.63 -16.05
N GLN A 149 -2.44 2.11 -17.30
CA GLN A 149 -1.39 2.97 -17.87
C GLN A 149 -1.29 4.33 -17.17
N LYS A 150 -2.30 4.75 -16.41
CA LYS A 150 -2.30 6.02 -15.65
C LYS A 150 -1.71 5.87 -14.24
N LEU A 151 -1.37 4.66 -13.82
CA LEU A 151 -0.69 4.45 -12.55
C LEU A 151 0.67 5.13 -12.55
N LYS A 152 0.96 5.85 -11.47
CA LYS A 152 2.27 6.50 -11.26
C LYS A 152 3.30 5.61 -10.58
N CYS A 153 2.95 4.35 -10.32
CA CYS A 153 3.82 3.35 -9.72
C CYS A 153 3.67 2.01 -10.45
N PRO A 154 4.68 1.13 -10.40
CA PRO A 154 4.57 -0.23 -10.90
C PRO A 154 3.37 -0.96 -10.31
N LEU A 155 2.73 -1.80 -11.12
CA LEU A 155 1.67 -2.71 -10.72
C LEU A 155 2.22 -4.14 -10.72
N VAL A 156 2.01 -4.84 -9.61
CA VAL A 156 2.28 -6.26 -9.47
C VAL A 156 0.96 -6.99 -9.42
N VAL A 157 0.78 -7.91 -10.36
CA VAL A 157 -0.39 -8.79 -10.42
C VAL A 157 0.05 -10.17 -9.95
N VAL A 158 -0.59 -10.67 -8.90
CA VAL A 158 -0.36 -12.03 -8.40
C VAL A 158 -1.34 -12.96 -9.10
N MET A 159 -0.80 -13.85 -9.93
CA MET A 159 -1.56 -14.82 -10.70
C MET A 159 -1.84 -16.06 -9.85
N ASP A 160 -3.03 -16.63 -9.99
CA ASP A 160 -3.25 -18.00 -9.56
C ASP A 160 -2.51 -18.96 -10.47
N GLN A 161 -1.81 -19.93 -9.87
CA GLN A 161 -1.28 -21.06 -10.62
C GLN A 161 -2.46 -21.96 -10.96
N ALA A 162 -2.66 -22.18 -12.26
CA ALA A 162 -3.59 -23.14 -12.83
C ALA A 162 -3.26 -24.58 -12.40
#